data_AF-A0A1I6LU15-F1
#
_entry.id   AF-A0A1I6LU15-F1
#
_cell.length_a   1.000
_cell.length_b   1.000
_cell.length_c   1.000
_cell.angle_alpha   90.00
_cell.angle_beta   90.00
_cell.angle_gamma   90.00
#
_symmetry.space_group_name_H-M   'P 1'
#
loop_
_entity.id
_entity.type
_entity.pdbx_description
1 polymer ?
#
loop_
_entity_poly.entity_id
_entity_poly.type
_entity_poly.pdbx_seq_one_letter_code
_entity_poly.pdbx_strand_id
1 'polypeptide(L)'
;MSSSPDDADVGPLVADLVRTLQELEEEFEPRTERGLPRPPSPRELMRFTSDVGIPGVILLLRTNIEALKLLQRALRMADGRTPTTGTGSTEVRQRAEQLSRTTLSRLDGALADLQDAVEGRPEDDDARELLDEARGLQNQVEAKLRERADDDPAADSTDSGVPAEPVPDESVPVDVDAELESIKEEFGDGNGDSEGDATGDGDGSGDDRETGDQGDGSGDDAGN
;
A
#
# COMPACT_ATOMS: atom_id res chain seq x y z
N MET A 1 8.38 -32.78 9.84
CA MET A 1 7.20 -32.48 8.97
C MET A 1 6.53 -31.14 9.30
N SER A 2 7.03 -30.04 8.72
CA SER A 2 6.29 -28.80 8.46
C SER A 2 7.09 -28.01 7.42
N SER A 3 6.70 -28.14 6.15
CA SER A 3 7.31 -27.36 5.07
C SER A 3 6.64 -26.00 5.04
N SER A 4 7.43 -24.92 5.12
CA SER A 4 6.92 -23.57 4.87
C SER A 4 6.55 -23.44 3.37
N PRO A 5 5.37 -22.92 3.04
CA PRO A 5 4.82 -22.85 1.68
C PRO A 5 5.28 -21.61 0.89
N ASP A 6 6.56 -21.25 0.94
CA ASP A 6 6.99 -19.88 0.60
C ASP A 6 8.13 -19.87 -0.43
N ASP A 7 7.79 -19.95 -1.73
CA ASP A 7 8.28 -19.06 -2.82
C ASP A 7 7.98 -19.62 -4.22
N ALA A 8 8.18 -20.93 -4.44
CA ALA A 8 8.07 -21.53 -5.79
C ALA A 8 6.62 -21.60 -6.32
N ASP A 9 5.65 -21.69 -5.42
CA ASP A 9 4.23 -21.74 -5.76
C ASP A 9 3.59 -20.34 -5.80
N VAL A 10 4.25 -19.31 -5.25
CA VAL A 10 3.68 -17.97 -5.15
C VAL A 10 3.54 -17.31 -6.51
N GLY A 11 4.51 -17.47 -7.41
CA GLY A 11 4.46 -16.89 -8.76
C GLY A 11 3.23 -17.34 -9.57
N PRO A 12 3.02 -18.67 -9.74
CA PRO A 12 1.84 -19.20 -10.41
C PRO A 12 0.53 -18.83 -9.71
N LEU A 13 0.47 -18.90 -8.37
CA LEU A 13 -0.74 -18.54 -7.63
C LEU A 13 -1.07 -17.04 -7.72
N VAL A 14 -0.07 -16.17 -7.72
CA VAL A 14 -0.26 -14.71 -7.89
C VAL A 14 -0.68 -14.39 -9.32
N ALA A 15 -0.11 -15.06 -10.32
CA ALA A 15 -0.55 -14.90 -11.71
C ALA A 15 -2.00 -15.36 -11.90
N ASP A 16 -2.37 -16.50 -11.31
CA ASP A 16 -3.74 -17.00 -11.32
C ASP A 16 -4.70 -16.10 -10.55
N LEU A 17 -4.26 -15.53 -9.42
CA LEU A 17 -5.04 -14.57 -8.63
C LEU A 17 -5.23 -13.25 -9.37
N VAL A 18 -4.20 -12.72 -10.02
CA VAL A 18 -4.31 -11.50 -10.85
C VAL A 18 -5.25 -11.74 -12.02
N ARG A 19 -5.17 -12.91 -12.67
CA ARG A 19 -6.11 -13.29 -13.73
C ARG A 19 -7.55 -13.38 -13.21
N THR A 20 -7.75 -14.05 -12.08
CA THR A 20 -9.10 -14.17 -11.49
C THR A 20 -9.62 -12.83 -10.99
N LEU A 21 -8.78 -11.95 -10.44
CA LEU A 21 -9.19 -10.61 -10.05
C LEU A 21 -9.52 -9.74 -11.27
N GLN A 22 -8.79 -9.84 -12.38
CA GLN A 22 -9.16 -9.19 -13.64
C GLN A 22 -10.48 -9.69 -14.19
N GLU A 23 -10.71 -11.01 -14.17
CA GLU A 23 -11.97 -11.62 -14.60
C GLU A 23 -13.14 -11.19 -13.69
N LEU A 24 -12.91 -11.08 -12.38
CA LEU A 24 -13.92 -10.65 -11.41
C LEU A 24 -14.18 -9.13 -11.46
N GLU A 25 -13.16 -8.32 -11.72
CA GLU A 25 -13.28 -6.86 -11.97
C GLU A 25 -14.06 -6.61 -13.27
N GLU A 26 -13.79 -7.43 -14.29
CA GLU A 26 -14.52 -7.44 -15.53
C GLU A 26 -16.00 -7.86 -15.32
N GLU A 27 -16.30 -8.73 -14.36
CA GLU A 27 -17.68 -9.13 -14.02
C GLU A 27 -18.42 -8.10 -13.14
N PHE A 28 -17.68 -7.33 -12.33
CA PHE A 28 -18.26 -6.38 -11.38
C PHE A 28 -18.78 -5.08 -12.00
N GLU A 29 -18.37 -4.75 -13.23
CA GLU A 29 -18.99 -3.65 -13.96
C GLU A 29 -20.33 -4.11 -14.55
N PRO A 30 -21.47 -3.59 -14.06
CA PRO A 30 -22.76 -3.94 -14.64
C PRO A 30 -22.77 -3.49 -16.10
N ARG A 31 -22.65 -4.41 -17.03
CA ARG A 31 -22.70 -4.10 -18.46
C ARG A 31 -24.13 -4.00 -18.93
N THR A 32 -24.38 -3.03 -19.80
CA THR A 32 -25.63 -2.99 -20.58
C THR A 32 -25.68 -4.16 -21.57
N GLU A 33 -26.86 -4.47 -22.13
CA GLU A 33 -27.02 -5.52 -23.16
C GLU A 33 -26.11 -5.33 -24.40
N ARG A 34 -25.48 -4.16 -24.55
CA ARG A 34 -24.53 -3.82 -25.61
C ARG A 34 -23.06 -3.89 -25.18
N GLY A 35 -22.77 -4.36 -23.97
CA GLY A 35 -21.39 -4.50 -23.46
C GLY A 35 -20.76 -3.20 -22.94
N LEU A 36 -21.47 -2.07 -22.95
CA LEU A 36 -20.96 -0.82 -22.38
C LEU A 36 -21.13 -0.83 -20.85
N PRO A 37 -20.16 -0.29 -20.09
CA PRO A 37 -20.29 -0.12 -18.64
C PRO A 37 -21.52 0.75 -18.35
N ARG A 38 -22.44 0.22 -17.55
CA ARG A 38 -23.66 0.94 -17.17
C ARG A 38 -23.29 1.93 -16.07
N PRO A 39 -23.62 3.22 -16.21
CA PRO A 39 -23.43 4.16 -15.12
C PRO A 39 -24.28 3.71 -13.91
N PRO A 40 -23.74 3.81 -12.68
CA PRO A 40 -24.45 3.41 -11.49
C PRO A 40 -25.72 4.22 -11.33
N SER A 41 -26.80 3.57 -10.92
CA SER A 41 -28.05 4.28 -10.67
C SER A 41 -27.91 5.15 -9.40
N PRO A 42 -28.63 6.30 -9.31
CA PRO A 42 -28.61 7.13 -8.11
C PRO A 42 -28.95 6.37 -6.81
N ARG A 43 -29.79 5.33 -6.91
CA ARG A 43 -30.14 4.47 -5.77
C ARG A 43 -29.01 3.54 -5.35
N GLU A 44 -28.22 3.03 -6.31
CA GLU A 44 -27.03 2.22 -6.03
C GLU A 44 -25.94 3.07 -5.37
N LEU A 45 -25.76 4.33 -5.79
CA LEU A 45 -24.84 5.26 -5.13
C LEU A 45 -25.26 5.56 -3.68
N MET A 46 -26.54 5.84 -3.43
CA MET A 46 -27.06 6.03 -2.07
C MET A 46 -26.87 4.78 -1.20
N ARG A 47 -27.05 3.60 -1.78
CA ARG A 47 -26.86 2.33 -1.06
C ARG A 47 -25.38 2.01 -0.82
N PHE A 48 -24.50 2.26 -1.79
CA PHE A 48 -23.06 2.08 -1.62
C PHE A 48 -22.51 3.02 -0.54
N THR A 49 -22.94 4.28 -0.55
CA THR A 49 -22.54 5.24 0.48
C THR A 49 -23.07 4.85 1.86
N SER A 50 -24.29 4.31 1.98
CA SER A 50 -24.78 3.81 3.28
C SER A 50 -24.08 2.55 3.76
N ASP A 51 -23.85 1.58 2.87
CA ASP A 51 -23.42 0.23 3.24
C ASP A 51 -21.90 0.14 3.36
N VAL A 52 -21.14 0.95 2.59
CA VAL A 52 -19.68 0.85 2.50
C VAL A 52 -18.99 2.21 2.66
N GLY A 53 -19.44 3.25 1.96
CA GLY A 53 -18.74 4.54 1.92
C GLY A 53 -18.67 5.23 3.28
N ILE A 54 -19.83 5.48 3.89
CA ILE A 54 -19.94 6.10 5.22
C ILE A 54 -19.28 5.21 6.29
N PRO A 55 -19.57 3.89 6.38
CA PRO A 55 -18.88 3.02 7.34
C PRO A 55 -17.35 3.00 7.18
N GLY A 56 -16.84 2.97 5.94
CA GLY A 56 -15.41 2.99 5.65
C GLY A 56 -14.74 4.28 6.09
N VAL A 57 -15.35 5.44 5.80
CA VAL A 57 -14.84 6.74 6.25
C VAL A 57 -14.90 6.85 7.78
N ILE A 58 -15.95 6.35 8.43
CA ILE A 58 -16.04 6.29 9.90
C ILE A 58 -14.89 5.45 10.47
N LEU A 59 -14.57 4.31 9.85
CA LEU A 59 -13.48 3.44 10.28
C LEU A 59 -12.13 4.16 10.16
N LEU A 60 -11.85 4.80 9.03
CA LEU A 60 -10.64 5.58 8.83
C LEU A 60 -10.48 6.69 9.88
N LEU A 61 -11.56 7.44 10.15
CA LEU A 61 -11.56 8.47 11.18
C LEU A 61 -11.33 7.90 12.58
N ARG A 62 -11.95 6.75 12.92
CA ARG A 62 -11.72 6.06 14.19
C ARG A 62 -10.25 5.67 14.35
N THR A 63 -9.66 5.11 13.30
CA THR A 63 -8.24 4.75 13.28
C THR A 63 -7.36 5.98 13.47
N ASN A 64 -7.66 7.10 12.80
CA ASN A 64 -6.94 8.36 13.01
C ASN A 64 -7.05 8.86 14.44
N ILE A 65 -8.25 8.78 15.05
CA ILE A 65 -8.46 9.15 16.46
C ILE A 65 -7.64 8.23 17.38
N GLU A 66 -7.60 6.93 17.12
CA GLU A 66 -6.80 5.98 17.90
C GLU A 66 -5.30 6.23 17.76
N ALA A 67 -4.82 6.55 16.55
CA ALA A 67 -3.43 6.96 16.31
C ALA A 67 -3.08 8.24 17.07
N LEU A 68 -3.95 9.25 17.06
CA LEU A 68 -3.77 10.48 17.83
C LEU A 68 -3.76 10.24 19.35
N LYS A 69 -4.60 9.31 19.85
CA LYS A 69 -4.57 8.91 21.26
C LYS A 69 -3.25 8.20 21.62
N LEU A 70 -2.72 7.40 20.71
CA LEU A 70 -1.43 6.74 20.89
C LEU A 70 -0.30 7.76 20.92
N LEU A 71 -0.31 8.74 20.01
CA LEU A 71 0.61 9.88 20.03
C LEU A 71 0.49 10.68 21.33
N GLN A 72 -0.73 10.96 21.79
CA GLN A 72 -0.95 11.63 23.08
C GLN A 72 -0.36 10.84 24.24
N ARG A 73 -0.49 9.50 24.23
CA ARG A 73 0.11 8.63 25.24
C ARG A 73 1.64 8.65 25.18
N ALA A 74 2.22 8.70 23.98
CA ALA A 74 3.66 8.82 23.78
C ALA A 74 4.21 10.17 24.26
N LEU A 75 3.54 11.28 23.90
CA LEU A 75 3.88 12.62 24.38
C LEU A 75 3.76 12.72 25.90
N ARG A 76 2.71 12.13 26.50
CA ARG A 76 2.56 12.08 27.96
C ARG A 76 3.67 11.28 28.65
N MET A 77 4.19 10.24 28.01
CA MET A 77 5.36 9.50 28.51
C MET A 77 6.63 10.36 28.42
N ALA A 78 6.81 11.12 27.34
CA ALA A 78 7.94 12.03 27.15
C ALA A 78 7.90 13.21 28.15
N ASP A 79 6.71 13.72 28.48
CA ASP A 79 6.50 14.77 29.49
C ASP A 79 6.77 14.28 30.93
N GLY A 80 7.16 13.01 31.13
CA GLY A 80 7.51 12.46 32.45
C GLY A 80 6.34 12.36 33.43
N ARG A 81 5.11 12.69 33.01
CA ARG A 81 3.89 12.50 33.81
C ARG A 81 3.39 11.06 33.66
N THR A 82 4.26 10.13 34.03
CA THR A 82 3.89 8.72 34.25
C THR A 82 2.74 8.70 35.27
N PRO A 83 1.60 8.03 34.99
CA PRO A 83 0.64 7.75 36.03
C PRO A 83 1.36 6.90 37.09
N THR A 84 1.50 7.49 38.27
CA THR A 84 2.16 6.92 39.45
C THR A 84 1.67 5.49 39.70
N THR A 85 2.43 4.52 39.23
CA THR A 85 2.35 3.11 39.64
C THR A 85 3.70 2.77 40.26
N GLY A 86 3.94 3.36 41.44
CA GLY A 86 5.20 3.31 42.19
C GLY A 86 5.61 1.94 42.75
N THR A 87 5.06 0.84 42.23
CA THR A 87 5.39 -0.54 42.64
C THR A 87 5.65 -1.46 41.44
N GLY A 88 5.15 -1.15 40.24
CA GLY A 88 5.21 -2.04 39.07
C GLY A 88 6.49 -1.95 38.23
N SER A 89 7.36 -0.95 38.43
CA SER A 89 8.54 -0.76 37.57
C SER A 89 9.60 -1.84 37.75
N THR A 90 9.79 -2.34 38.97
CA THR A 90 10.76 -3.40 39.30
C THR A 90 10.34 -4.75 38.74
N GLU A 91 9.05 -5.08 38.83
CA GLU A 91 8.48 -6.33 38.30
C GLU A 91 8.46 -6.34 36.77
N VAL A 92 8.16 -5.19 36.14
CA VAL A 92 8.24 -5.03 34.69
C VAL A 92 9.70 -5.13 34.21
N ARG A 93 10.66 -4.53 34.93
CA ARG A 93 12.08 -4.67 34.62
C ARG A 93 12.56 -6.12 34.75
N GLN A 94 12.17 -6.83 35.81
CA GLN A 94 12.52 -8.25 35.98
C GLN A 94 11.93 -9.15 34.89
N ARG A 95 10.68 -8.92 34.48
CA ARG A 95 10.06 -9.62 33.33
C ARG A 95 10.78 -9.31 32.03
N ALA A 96 11.13 -8.04 31.79
CA ALA A 96 11.88 -7.65 30.61
C ALA A 96 13.26 -8.34 30.57
N GLU A 97 13.99 -8.37 31.69
CA GLU A 97 15.28 -9.07 31.78
C GLU A 97 15.17 -10.58 31.55
N GLN A 98 14.14 -11.24 32.07
CA GLN A 98 13.91 -12.68 31.84
C GLN A 98 13.56 -12.98 30.38
N LEU A 99 12.72 -12.16 29.75
CA LEU A 99 12.37 -12.29 28.35
C LEU A 99 13.60 -12.03 27.46
N SER A 100 14.37 -10.98 27.75
CA SER A 100 15.61 -10.70 27.03
C SER A 100 16.59 -11.86 27.08
N ARG A 101 16.82 -12.47 28.25
CA ARG A 101 17.70 -13.65 28.37
C ARG A 101 17.18 -14.84 27.58
N THR A 102 15.87 -15.07 27.58
CA THR A 102 15.25 -16.17 26.84
C THR A 102 15.40 -15.98 25.34
N THR A 103 15.17 -14.76 24.84
CA THR A 103 15.31 -14.43 23.43
C THR A 103 16.77 -14.49 22.97
N LEU A 104 17.71 -13.98 23.79
CA LEU A 104 19.15 -14.11 23.52
C LEU A 104 19.59 -15.58 23.45
N SER A 105 19.14 -16.42 24.39
CA SER A 105 19.47 -17.85 24.36
C SER A 105 18.92 -18.58 23.14
N ARG A 106 17.75 -18.17 22.63
CA ARG A 106 17.18 -18.71 21.39
C ARG A 106 17.93 -18.22 20.15
N LEU A 107 18.38 -16.96 20.16
CA LEU A 107 19.16 -16.39 19.07
C LEU A 107 20.54 -17.04 18.98
N ASP A 108 21.23 -17.24 20.09
CA ASP A 108 22.52 -17.94 20.12
C ASP A 108 22.40 -19.38 19.59
N GLY A 109 21.30 -20.08 19.91
CA GLY A 109 21.00 -21.39 19.33
C GLY A 109 20.81 -21.33 17.81
N ALA A 110 19.94 -20.44 17.33
CA ALA A 110 19.70 -20.28 15.90
C ALA A 110 20.94 -19.82 15.11
N LEU A 111 21.83 -19.04 15.73
CA LEU A 111 23.11 -18.64 15.13
C LEU A 111 24.11 -19.80 15.08
N ALA A 112 24.12 -20.67 16.09
CA ALA A 112 24.90 -21.91 16.04
C ALA A 112 24.39 -22.84 14.94
N ASP A 113 23.07 -23.03 14.85
CA ASP A 113 22.44 -23.85 13.79
C ASP A 113 22.74 -23.30 12.39
N LEU A 114 22.72 -21.97 12.22
CA LEU A 114 23.08 -21.31 10.97
C LEU A 114 24.57 -21.47 10.63
N GLN A 115 25.44 -21.40 11.64
CA GLN A 115 26.87 -21.62 11.46
C GLN A 115 27.17 -23.06 11.01
N ASP A 116 26.50 -24.04 11.62
CA ASP A 116 26.64 -25.46 11.25
C ASP A 116 26.09 -25.75 9.83
N ALA A 117 24.99 -25.09 9.46
CA ALA A 117 24.44 -25.15 8.10
C ALA A 117 25.41 -24.56 7.05
N VAL A 118 26.07 -23.43 7.37
CA VAL A 118 27.09 -22.80 6.51
C VAL A 118 28.36 -23.65 6.40
N GLU A 119 28.74 -24.35 7.48
CA GLU A 119 29.87 -25.29 7.49
C GLU A 119 29.53 -26.64 6.83
N GLY A 120 28.31 -26.81 6.29
CA GLY A 120 27.93 -27.92 5.43
C GLY A 120 27.64 -29.24 6.16
N ARG A 121 27.42 -29.18 7.48
CA ARG A 121 26.91 -30.30 8.27
C ARG A 121 25.68 -29.82 9.03
N PRO A 122 24.50 -29.77 8.37
CA PRO A 122 23.27 -29.71 9.12
C PRO A 122 23.27 -30.88 10.12
N GLU A 123 23.11 -30.59 11.42
CA GLU A 123 22.98 -31.63 12.43
C GLU A 123 21.63 -32.36 12.29
N ASP A 124 20.62 -31.64 11.79
CA ASP A 124 19.27 -32.15 11.53
C ASP A 124 19.24 -33.12 10.34
N ASP A 125 18.71 -34.32 10.58
CA ASP A 125 18.55 -35.37 9.57
C ASP A 125 17.56 -34.96 8.47
N ASP A 126 16.50 -34.20 8.80
CA ASP A 126 15.54 -33.68 7.81
C ASP A 126 16.24 -32.72 6.83
N ALA A 127 17.18 -31.90 7.33
CA ALA A 127 17.93 -30.95 6.51
C ALA A 127 18.96 -31.64 5.60
N ARG A 128 19.53 -32.78 6.03
CA ARG A 128 20.42 -33.59 5.18
C ARG A 128 19.67 -34.21 4.01
N GLU A 129 18.48 -34.74 4.26
CA GLU A 129 17.63 -35.34 3.22
C GLU A 129 17.27 -34.31 2.13
N LEU A 130 16.86 -33.11 2.53
CA LEU A 130 16.52 -32.02 1.60
C LEU A 130 17.73 -31.55 0.76
N LEU A 131 18.93 -31.53 1.33
CA LEU A 131 20.15 -31.17 0.59
C LEU A 131 20.56 -32.25 -0.42
N ASP A 132 20.39 -33.53 -0.06
CA ASP A 132 20.65 -34.64 -0.98
C ASP A 132 19.62 -34.65 -2.12
N GLU A 133 18.35 -34.36 -1.83
CA GLU A 133 17.30 -34.17 -2.84
C GLU A 133 17.62 -32.99 -3.76
N ALA A 134 17.99 -31.82 -3.21
CA ALA A 134 18.35 -30.64 -4.00
C ALA A 134 19.54 -30.91 -4.93
N ARG A 135 20.58 -31.62 -4.46
CA ARG A 135 21.71 -32.07 -5.28
C ARG A 135 21.24 -33.05 -6.37
N GLY A 136 20.30 -33.93 -6.05
CA GLY A 136 19.66 -34.83 -7.01
C GLY A 136 18.93 -34.07 -8.14
N LEU A 137 18.12 -33.06 -7.80
CA LEU A 137 17.43 -32.22 -8.77
C LEU A 137 18.42 -31.42 -9.63
N GLN A 138 19.47 -30.87 -9.05
CA GLN A 138 20.49 -30.13 -9.80
C GLN A 138 21.14 -31.02 -10.87
N ASN A 139 21.52 -32.25 -10.50
CA ASN A 139 22.09 -33.22 -11.44
C ASN A 139 21.09 -33.60 -12.55
N GLN A 140 19.80 -33.73 -12.21
CA GLN A 140 18.75 -34.01 -13.20
C GLN A 140 18.53 -32.85 -14.18
N VAL A 141 18.58 -31.61 -13.68
CA VAL A 141 18.50 -30.40 -14.51
C VAL A 141 19.71 -30.32 -15.43
N GLU A 142 20.93 -30.53 -14.92
CA GLU A 142 22.13 -30.54 -15.74
C GLU A 142 22.08 -31.64 -16.82
N ALA A 143 21.57 -32.82 -16.49
CA ALA A 143 21.36 -33.90 -17.45
C ALA A 143 20.37 -33.50 -18.55
N LYS A 144 19.24 -32.86 -18.22
CA LYS A 144 18.27 -32.37 -19.21
C LYS A 144 18.81 -31.22 -20.05
N LEU A 145 19.59 -30.30 -19.48
CA LEU A 145 20.25 -29.24 -20.25
C LEU A 145 21.27 -29.83 -21.22
N ARG A 146 22.04 -30.82 -20.80
CA ARG A 146 23.02 -31.51 -21.65
C ARG A 146 22.34 -32.31 -22.76
N GLU A 147 21.27 -33.05 -22.45
CA GLU A 147 20.46 -33.76 -23.46
C GLU A 147 19.90 -32.80 -24.51
N ARG A 148 19.39 -31.64 -24.10
CA ARG A 148 18.91 -30.60 -25.04
C ARG A 148 20.03 -29.95 -25.85
N ALA A 149 21.23 -29.83 -25.29
CA ALA A 149 22.41 -29.34 -26.01
C ALA A 149 22.95 -30.36 -27.02
N ASP A 150 22.83 -31.66 -26.73
CA ASP A 150 23.25 -32.74 -27.62
C ASP A 150 22.22 -33.00 -28.75
N ASP A 151 20.92 -32.76 -28.51
CA ASP A 151 19.84 -32.87 -29.52
C ASP A 151 19.80 -31.71 -30.53
N ASP A 152 20.52 -30.60 -30.25
CA ASP A 152 20.62 -29.44 -31.14
C ASP A 152 22.08 -29.18 -31.58
N PRO A 153 22.62 -29.96 -32.54
CA PRO A 153 23.97 -29.75 -33.05
C PRO A 153 24.13 -28.45 -33.87
N ALA A 154 23.10 -27.60 -33.99
CA ALA A 154 23.14 -26.38 -34.78
C ALA A 154 23.62 -25.13 -34.00
N ALA A 155 23.79 -25.22 -32.68
CA ALA A 155 24.22 -24.07 -31.86
C ALA A 155 25.75 -23.91 -31.75
N ASP A 156 26.56 -24.80 -32.33
CA ASP A 156 28.03 -24.68 -32.40
C ASP A 156 28.51 -24.16 -33.76
N SER A 157 27.90 -23.07 -34.23
CA SER A 157 28.45 -22.27 -35.33
C SER A 157 28.17 -20.79 -35.12
N THR A 158 28.83 -20.22 -34.11
CA THR A 158 28.98 -18.76 -34.00
C THR A 158 30.06 -18.31 -34.99
N ASP A 159 29.73 -18.32 -36.29
CA ASP A 159 30.43 -17.56 -37.33
C ASP A 159 29.49 -17.38 -38.53
N SER A 160 28.67 -16.32 -38.50
CA SER A 160 28.13 -15.69 -39.70
C SER A 160 27.48 -14.36 -39.33
N GLY A 161 28.20 -13.28 -39.61
CA GLY A 161 27.74 -11.91 -39.42
C GLY A 161 26.52 -11.59 -40.27
N VAL A 162 25.39 -11.37 -39.60
CA VAL A 162 24.22 -10.71 -40.18
C VAL A 162 24.05 -9.37 -39.45
N PRO A 163 24.16 -8.22 -40.15
CA PRO A 163 23.91 -6.93 -39.51
C PRO A 163 22.40 -6.81 -39.24
N ALA A 164 22.06 -6.53 -37.99
CA ALA A 164 20.69 -6.20 -37.58
C ALA A 164 20.28 -4.86 -38.19
N GLU A 165 19.27 -4.89 -39.07
CA GLU A 165 18.62 -3.68 -39.59
C GLU A 165 17.87 -2.97 -38.44
N PRO A 166 17.97 -1.62 -38.33
CA PRO A 166 17.24 -0.88 -37.31
C PRO A 166 15.74 -0.81 -37.66
N VAL A 167 14.89 -1.29 -36.76
CA VAL A 167 13.44 -1.06 -36.80
C VAL A 167 13.14 0.44 -36.64
N PRO A 168 12.27 1.05 -37.47
CA PRO A 168 11.93 2.45 -37.34
C PRO A 168 11.04 2.65 -36.10
N ASP A 169 11.42 3.61 -35.27
CA ASP A 169 10.64 4.14 -34.14
C ASP A 169 9.43 4.90 -34.71
N GLU A 170 8.27 4.23 -34.84
CA GLU A 170 6.99 4.89 -35.15
C GLU A 170 6.48 5.64 -33.90
N SER A 171 7.16 6.72 -33.55
CA SER A 171 6.59 7.75 -32.69
C SER A 171 5.48 8.45 -33.48
N VAL A 172 4.22 8.05 -33.30
CA VAL A 172 3.06 8.71 -33.90
C VAL A 172 2.98 10.13 -33.32
N PRO A 173 3.14 11.20 -34.12
CA PRO A 173 3.04 12.57 -33.63
C PRO A 173 1.60 12.86 -33.26
N VAL A 174 1.29 12.84 -31.96
CA VAL A 174 -0.03 13.22 -31.44
C VAL A 174 -0.11 14.74 -31.38
N ASP A 175 -1.03 15.33 -32.16
CA ASP A 175 -1.29 16.77 -32.14
C ASP A 175 -2.21 17.11 -30.96
N VAL A 176 -1.59 17.55 -29.87
CA VAL A 176 -2.27 17.87 -28.61
C VAL A 176 -3.26 19.03 -28.78
N ASP A 177 -3.02 19.95 -29.73
CA ASP A 177 -3.87 21.12 -29.92
C ASP A 177 -5.23 20.74 -30.51
N ALA A 178 -5.25 19.80 -31.46
CA ALA A 178 -6.50 19.27 -32.04
C ALA A 178 -7.35 18.50 -31.01
N GLU A 179 -6.70 17.70 -30.15
CA GLU A 179 -7.38 16.94 -29.09
C GLU A 179 -7.99 17.88 -28.03
N LEU A 180 -7.29 18.97 -27.68
CA LEU A 180 -7.79 19.95 -26.72
C LEU A 180 -9.00 20.75 -27.26
N GLU A 181 -9.06 21.00 -28.57
CA GLU A 181 -10.20 21.66 -29.19
C GLU A 181 -11.45 20.78 -29.16
N SER A 182 -11.30 19.47 -29.44
CA SER A 182 -12.38 18.49 -29.32
C SER A 182 -12.95 18.42 -27.90
N ILE A 183 -12.08 18.40 -26.87
CA ILE A 183 -12.52 18.40 -25.46
C ILE A 183 -13.22 19.71 -25.10
N LYS A 184 -12.73 20.85 -25.61
CA LYS A 184 -13.37 22.15 -25.37
C LYS A 184 -14.74 22.24 -26.02
N GLU A 185 -14.94 21.67 -27.19
CA GLU A 185 -16.25 21.63 -27.85
C GLU A 185 -17.23 20.71 -27.11
N GLU A 186 -16.74 19.57 -26.58
CA GLU A 186 -17.53 18.66 -25.74
C GLU A 186 -17.99 19.30 -24.42
N PHE A 187 -17.16 20.14 -23.80
CA PHE A 187 -17.46 20.81 -22.53
C PHE A 187 -17.99 22.26 -22.68
N GLY A 188 -17.87 22.86 -23.86
CA GLY A 188 -18.15 24.27 -24.12
C GLY A 188 -19.62 24.62 -24.32
N ASP A 189 -20.48 23.63 -24.57
CA ASP A 189 -21.90 23.84 -24.92
C ASP A 189 -22.85 23.80 -23.71
N GLY A 190 -22.31 23.93 -22.49
CA GLY A 190 -23.06 23.88 -21.24
C GLY A 190 -23.41 25.23 -20.60
N ASN A 191 -23.06 26.37 -21.20
CA ASN A 191 -23.30 27.67 -20.56
C ASN A 191 -23.62 28.80 -21.55
N GLY A 192 -24.79 28.68 -22.18
CA GLY A 192 -25.49 29.79 -22.82
C GLY A 192 -26.75 30.14 -22.04
N ASP A 193 -26.89 31.44 -21.73
CA ASP A 193 -28.13 32.16 -21.41
C ASP A 193 -28.57 32.27 -19.94
N SER A 194 -28.11 33.34 -19.29
CA SER A 194 -29.03 34.19 -18.54
C SER A 194 -28.55 35.64 -18.62
N GLU A 195 -29.04 36.35 -19.63
CA GLU A 195 -29.06 37.81 -19.67
C GLU A 195 -29.81 38.30 -18.41
N GLY A 196 -29.08 38.97 -17.52
CA GLY A 196 -29.59 39.56 -16.29
C GLY A 196 -29.23 41.03 -16.25
N ASP A 197 -30.12 41.84 -16.81
CA ASP A 197 -30.22 43.28 -16.58
C ASP A 197 -30.34 43.55 -15.08
N ALA A 198 -29.35 44.22 -14.49
CA ALA A 198 -29.42 44.75 -13.13
C ALA A 198 -28.57 46.02 -13.05
N THR A 199 -29.20 47.14 -13.36
CA THR A 199 -28.81 48.46 -12.86
C THR A 199 -28.74 48.42 -11.33
N GLY A 200 -27.58 48.76 -10.76
CA GLY A 200 -27.39 48.87 -9.32
C GLY A 200 -26.17 49.72 -9.01
N ASP A 201 -26.40 51.01 -8.85
CA ASP A 201 -25.45 52.05 -8.49
C ASP A 201 -24.50 51.63 -7.36
N GLY A 202 -23.21 51.85 -7.60
CA GLY A 202 -22.20 51.90 -6.55
C GLY A 202 -22.09 53.32 -6.00
N ASP A 203 -22.36 53.49 -4.71
CA ASP A 203 -21.76 54.52 -3.87
C ASP A 203 -21.94 54.14 -2.39
N GLY A 204 -20.90 54.32 -1.58
CA GLY A 204 -20.93 53.96 -0.17
C GLY A 204 -19.57 53.77 0.48
N SER A 205 -18.65 54.71 0.26
CA SER A 205 -17.50 54.94 1.12
C SER A 205 -17.96 55.22 2.56
N GLY A 206 -17.34 54.59 3.56
CA GLY A 206 -17.66 54.79 4.97
C GLY A 206 -16.70 54.06 5.91
N ASP A 207 -15.49 54.60 6.01
CA ASP A 207 -14.57 54.45 7.15
C ASP A 207 -15.29 54.82 8.45
N ASP A 208 -15.13 54.04 9.52
CA ASP A 208 -15.08 54.58 10.90
C ASP A 208 -14.63 53.51 11.93
N ARG A 209 -13.62 53.91 12.70
CA ARG A 209 -13.06 53.23 13.87
C ARG A 209 -13.66 53.86 15.14
N GLU A 210 -14.03 53.06 16.15
CA GLU A 210 -14.06 53.43 17.59
C GLU A 210 -14.12 52.12 18.41
N THR A 211 -13.06 51.68 19.09
CA THR A 211 -12.59 52.00 20.46
C THR A 211 -13.59 51.76 21.59
N GLY A 212 -13.24 50.81 22.46
CA GLY A 212 -13.39 50.92 23.91
C GLY A 212 -14.72 50.46 24.51
N ASP A 213 -14.77 49.22 25.00
CA ASP A 213 -15.68 48.86 26.09
C ASP A 213 -14.87 48.30 27.27
N GLN A 214 -14.64 49.19 28.24
CA GLN A 214 -14.14 48.88 29.57
C GLN A 214 -15.35 48.65 30.47
N GLY A 215 -15.68 47.38 30.72
CA GLY A 215 -16.58 46.97 31.78
C GLY A 215 -15.81 46.73 33.08
N ASP A 216 -15.78 47.75 33.93
CA ASP A 216 -15.52 47.66 35.37
C ASP A 216 -16.69 46.96 36.08
N GLY A 217 -16.43 46.23 37.17
CA GLY A 217 -17.50 45.68 38.01
C GLY A 217 -17.15 44.52 38.94
N SER A 218 -16.39 44.82 40.00
CA SER A 218 -16.58 44.37 41.39
C SER A 218 -16.70 42.88 41.76
N GLY A 219 -15.88 42.47 42.73
CA GLY A 219 -16.14 41.26 43.54
C GLY A 219 -15.02 40.96 44.53
N ASP A 220 -15.03 41.68 45.66
CA ASP A 220 -14.31 41.33 46.89
C ASP A 220 -14.57 39.86 47.29
N ASP A 221 -13.52 39.11 47.65
CA ASP A 221 -13.60 38.12 48.72
C ASP A 221 -12.23 37.91 49.37
N ALA A 222 -12.10 38.43 50.58
CA ALA A 222 -11.05 38.11 51.53
C ALA A 222 -11.65 37.15 52.56
N GLY A 223 -11.12 35.94 52.64
CA GLY A 223 -11.54 34.93 53.62
C GLY A 223 -10.37 34.06 54.06
N ASN A 224 -9.86 34.37 55.25
CA ASN A 224 -8.80 33.70 56.00
C ASN A 224 -9.10 32.23 56.35
#